data_AF-A0A556N7H2-F1
#
_entry.id   AF-A0A556N7H2-F1
#
_cell.length_a   1.000
_cell.length_b   1.000
_cell.length_c   1.000
_cell.angle_alpha   90.00
_cell.angle_beta   90.00
_cell.angle_gamma   90.00
#
_symmetry.space_group_name_H-M   'P 1'
#
loop_
_entity.id
_entity.type
_entity.pdbx_description
1 polymer ?
#
loop_
_entity_poly.entity_id
_entity_poly.type
_entity_poly.pdbx_seq_one_letter_code
_entity_poly.pdbx_strand_id
1 'polypeptide(L)'
;MKQILTICTISLLIFSSCRTTQGMRIEVQRPATISINPQIKSLALLNHSIPGKAGLLEGTLTLETPKQDKELSNECIRGIDELLRTSSRFQIMRCDSSMLASKATSVDFGSPMTWEQADSICKQYGTDAVLSLEFFDTDFSVINSAATAATTVQNVLNGNGAEVEITGKATARAGFRLYYPADKTILYEDRYKQDRTWIQRSSNPVEALARLIKRNDALVNVSYFTGQSFAHDLVPLYFWEQRMMYVGKKGRMKIGARQALTRDWEGALNTWKEEYDSNPKSKIKARAAYNIALAYEVLNDLQNAKLWVQKSYVEGGKDEALYYSNILEKRIRDFGILENQTR
;
A
#
# COMPACT_ATOMS: atom_id res chain seq x y z
N MET A 1 17.43 -32.54 -69.06
CA MET A 1 15.96 -32.54 -68.92
C MET A 1 15.58 -32.04 -67.53
N LYS A 2 14.96 -30.86 -67.51
CA LYS A 2 14.13 -30.19 -66.48
C LYS A 2 14.38 -30.52 -64.99
N GLN A 3 15.05 -29.58 -64.31
CA GLN A 3 14.94 -29.35 -62.87
C GLN A 3 13.52 -28.87 -62.55
N ILE A 4 12.83 -29.57 -61.64
CA ILE A 4 11.53 -29.16 -61.11
C ILE A 4 11.79 -28.38 -59.81
N LEU A 5 11.57 -27.07 -59.88
CA LEU A 5 11.64 -26.14 -58.78
C LEU A 5 10.32 -26.22 -57.99
N THR A 6 10.30 -26.94 -56.88
CA THR A 6 9.14 -26.98 -55.97
C THR A 6 9.13 -25.70 -55.14
N ILE A 7 8.30 -24.74 -55.52
CA ILE A 7 8.03 -23.53 -54.73
C ILE A 7 7.15 -23.92 -53.55
N CYS A 8 7.74 -24.12 -52.38
CA CYS A 8 7.02 -24.21 -51.11
C CYS A 8 6.56 -22.80 -50.70
N THR A 9 5.29 -22.49 -50.95
CA THR A 9 4.66 -21.27 -50.43
C THR A 9 4.39 -21.45 -48.93
N ILE A 10 5.30 -21.00 -48.08
CA ILE A 10 5.06 -20.90 -46.62
C ILE A 10 4.04 -19.78 -46.41
N SER A 11 2.76 -20.15 -46.26
CA SER A 11 1.74 -19.23 -45.76
C SER A 11 2.01 -18.97 -44.28
N LEU A 12 2.59 -17.80 -44.00
CA LEU A 12 2.77 -17.27 -42.65
C LEU A 12 1.38 -16.93 -42.07
N LEU A 13 0.75 -17.90 -41.39
CA LEU A 13 -0.46 -17.65 -40.60
C LEU A 13 -0.08 -16.76 -39.42
N ILE A 14 -0.25 -15.45 -39.58
CA ILE A 14 -0.17 -14.48 -38.50
C ILE A 14 -1.36 -14.76 -37.57
N PHE A 15 -1.15 -15.58 -36.54
CA PHE A 15 -2.11 -15.75 -35.46
C PHE A 15 -2.23 -14.43 -34.71
N SER A 16 -3.18 -13.60 -35.15
CA SER A 16 -3.68 -12.47 -34.36
C SER A 16 -4.32 -13.05 -33.10
N SER A 17 -3.54 -13.11 -32.02
CA SER A 17 -4.00 -13.46 -30.68
C SER A 17 -5.19 -12.56 -30.32
N CYS A 18 -6.39 -13.11 -30.46
CA CYS A 18 -7.62 -12.40 -30.13
C CYS A 18 -7.77 -12.39 -28.63
N ARG A 19 -7.40 -11.27 -28.01
CA ARG A 19 -7.59 -11.02 -26.58
C ARG A 19 -9.08 -11.15 -26.24
N THR A 20 -9.43 -12.11 -25.38
CA THR A 20 -10.82 -12.35 -24.93
C THR A 20 -11.12 -11.76 -23.55
N THR A 21 -10.08 -11.29 -22.86
CA THR A 21 -10.14 -10.71 -21.52
C THR A 21 -9.19 -9.53 -21.42
N GLN A 22 -9.55 -8.52 -20.65
CA GLN A 22 -8.74 -7.33 -20.42
C GLN A 22 -8.68 -7.03 -18.92
N GLY A 23 -7.51 -6.64 -18.43
CA GLY A 23 -7.36 -6.12 -17.07
C GLY A 23 -7.89 -4.70 -16.98
N MET A 24 -8.66 -4.43 -15.93
CA MET A 24 -9.27 -3.14 -15.61
C MET A 24 -8.83 -2.72 -14.22
N ARG A 25 -8.42 -1.46 -14.08
CA ARG A 25 -8.14 -0.86 -12.77
C ARG A 25 -9.39 -0.14 -12.29
N ILE A 26 -9.86 -0.49 -11.10
CA ILE A 26 -10.96 0.17 -10.42
C ILE A 26 -10.49 0.69 -9.07
N GLU A 27 -11.08 1.78 -8.59
CA GLU A 27 -10.83 2.25 -7.23
C GLU A 27 -11.75 1.53 -6.24
N VAL A 28 -11.16 1.07 -5.15
CA VAL A 28 -11.84 0.32 -4.10
C VAL A 28 -11.45 0.91 -2.76
N GLN A 29 -12.43 1.41 -2.02
CA GLN A 29 -12.19 1.84 -0.66
C GLN A 29 -12.00 0.63 0.26
N ARG A 30 -11.01 0.68 1.15
CA ARG A 30 -10.79 -0.32 2.20
C ARG A 30 -10.88 0.32 3.57
N PRO A 31 -11.45 -0.39 4.57
CA PRO A 31 -11.52 0.10 5.93
C PRO A 31 -10.14 0.24 6.56
N ALA A 32 -10.04 1.13 7.54
CA ALA A 32 -8.93 1.18 8.47
C ALA A 32 -8.85 -0.15 9.24
N THR A 33 -7.64 -0.66 9.47
CA THR A 33 -7.40 -1.88 10.24
C THR A 33 -7.50 -1.61 11.75
N ILE A 34 -7.12 -0.41 12.18
CA ILE A 34 -7.29 0.10 13.53
C ILE A 34 -8.62 0.85 13.62
N SER A 35 -9.54 0.36 14.45
CA SER A 35 -10.84 0.99 14.65
C SER A 35 -10.77 2.04 15.75
N ILE A 36 -10.99 3.30 15.38
CA ILE A 36 -11.07 4.43 16.31
C ILE A 36 -12.51 4.87 16.48
N ASN A 37 -12.90 5.14 17.73
CA ASN A 37 -14.24 5.61 18.10
C ASN A 37 -14.73 6.70 17.13
N PRO A 38 -15.91 6.55 16.50
CA PRO A 38 -16.47 7.54 15.57
C PRO A 38 -16.61 8.95 16.15
N GLN A 39 -16.70 9.10 17.48
CA GLN A 39 -16.77 10.41 18.16
C GLN A 39 -15.47 11.22 18.06
N ILE A 40 -14.34 10.56 17.85
CA ILE A 40 -13.03 11.23 17.71
C ILE A 40 -12.91 11.70 16.27
N LYS A 41 -12.99 13.01 16.03
CA LYS A 41 -12.94 13.63 14.71
C LYS A 41 -11.66 14.44 14.47
N SER A 42 -10.87 14.69 15.51
CA SER A 42 -9.66 15.50 15.43
C SER A 42 -8.52 14.93 16.27
N LEU A 43 -7.29 14.99 15.74
CA LEU A 43 -6.09 14.43 16.37
C LEU A 43 -4.99 15.48 16.47
N ALA A 44 -4.43 15.65 17.67
CA ALA A 44 -3.14 16.31 17.86
C ALA A 44 -2.02 15.31 17.58
N LEU A 45 -1.11 15.65 16.66
CA LEU A 45 0.03 14.82 16.29
C LEU A 45 1.29 15.28 17.03
N LEU A 46 1.72 14.48 18.00
CA LEU A 46 2.82 14.78 18.90
C LEU A 46 4.05 13.92 18.59
N ASN A 47 5.21 14.57 18.49
CA ASN A 47 6.49 13.88 18.58
C ASN A 47 6.92 13.83 20.06
N HIS A 48 6.85 12.64 20.66
CA HIS A 48 7.26 12.36 22.04
C HIS A 48 8.45 11.37 22.09
N SER A 49 9.14 11.14 20.97
CA SER A 49 10.18 10.11 20.86
C SER A 49 11.59 10.61 21.13
N ILE A 50 11.77 11.93 21.27
CA ILE A 50 13.09 12.54 21.42
C ILE A 50 13.54 12.37 22.87
N PRO A 51 14.64 11.64 23.14
CA PRO A 51 15.12 11.44 24.51
C PRO A 51 15.57 12.74 25.19
N GLY A 52 15.39 12.82 26.51
CA GLY A 52 15.90 13.93 27.32
C GLY A 52 17.42 13.90 27.50
N LYS A 53 18.00 15.01 28.00
CA LYS A 53 19.46 15.20 28.14
C LYS A 53 20.21 14.10 28.92
N ALA A 54 19.55 13.39 29.84
CA ALA A 54 20.17 12.29 30.58
C ALA A 54 20.45 11.06 29.69
N GLY A 55 19.65 10.83 28.65
CA GLY A 55 19.85 9.74 27.69
C GLY A 55 20.98 9.94 26.71
N LEU A 56 21.45 11.18 26.57
CA LEU A 56 22.57 11.55 25.70
C LEU A 56 23.92 11.09 26.26
N LEU A 57 24.00 10.77 27.55
CA LEU A 57 25.23 10.36 28.24
C LEU A 57 25.41 8.83 28.30
N GLU A 58 24.31 8.06 28.27
CA GLU A 58 24.34 6.58 28.23
C GLU A 58 24.29 5.99 26.81
N GLY A 59 24.18 6.84 25.78
CA GLY A 59 24.14 6.46 24.36
C GLY A 59 25.46 5.92 23.81
N THR A 60 25.92 4.80 24.34
CA THR A 60 26.99 3.99 23.76
C THR A 60 26.47 3.23 22.53
N LEU A 61 27.19 3.37 21.40
CA LEU A 61 27.18 2.49 20.20
C LEU A 61 26.08 2.64 19.13
N THR A 62 25.47 3.81 18.94
CA THR A 62 24.86 4.16 17.64
C THR A 62 25.58 5.38 17.06
N LEU A 63 26.03 5.33 15.80
CA LEU A 63 26.69 6.45 15.12
C LEU A 63 25.73 7.61 14.80
N GLU A 64 24.53 7.63 15.39
CA GLU A 64 23.47 8.60 15.12
C GLU A 64 23.58 9.74 16.13
N THR A 65 23.67 10.97 15.63
CA THR A 65 23.71 12.14 16.52
C THR A 65 22.29 12.51 16.97
N PRO A 66 22.09 13.10 18.16
CA PRO A 66 20.75 13.46 18.66
C PRO A 66 19.94 14.38 17.75
N LYS A 67 20.61 15.15 16.90
CA LYS A 67 19.99 15.98 15.86
C LYS A 67 19.37 15.14 14.75
N GLN A 68 20.03 14.04 14.38
CA GLN A 68 19.56 13.10 13.36
C GLN A 68 18.30 12.36 13.82
N ASP A 69 18.25 11.89 15.07
CA ASP A 69 17.06 11.20 15.62
C ASP A 69 15.82 12.11 15.63
N LYS A 70 16.02 13.39 15.94
CA LYS A 70 14.96 14.41 15.84
C LYS A 70 14.51 14.63 14.40
N GLU A 71 15.43 14.70 13.44
CA GLU A 71 15.09 14.88 12.03
C GLU A 71 14.30 13.65 11.51
N LEU A 72 14.79 12.44 11.76
CA LEU A 72 14.17 11.20 11.28
C LEU A 72 12.80 10.92 11.94
N SER A 73 12.65 11.14 13.24
CA SER A 73 11.33 11.05 13.90
C SER A 73 10.33 12.08 13.35
N ASN A 74 10.79 13.29 13.00
CA ASN A 74 9.94 14.28 12.35
C ASN A 74 9.55 13.92 10.92
N GLU A 75 10.38 13.16 10.20
CA GLU A 75 10.03 12.58 8.89
C GLU A 75 8.94 11.51 9.03
N CYS A 76 8.99 10.69 10.09
CA CYS A 76 7.90 9.77 10.42
C CYS A 76 6.59 10.52 10.70
N ILE A 77 6.62 11.56 11.54
CA ILE A 77 5.47 12.44 11.80
C ILE A 77 4.95 13.08 10.50
N ARG A 78 5.84 13.52 9.60
CA ARG A 78 5.46 14.07 8.29
C ARG A 78 4.73 13.04 7.44
N GLY A 79 5.18 11.78 7.42
CA GLY A 79 4.51 10.69 6.71
C GLY A 79 3.11 10.40 7.24
N ILE A 80 2.91 10.49 8.55
CA ILE A 80 1.59 10.37 9.19
C ILE A 80 0.69 11.53 8.76
N ASP A 81 1.17 12.77 8.95
CA ASP A 81 0.41 13.98 8.67
C ASP A 81 -0.06 14.05 7.21
N GLU A 82 0.84 13.83 6.26
CA GLU A 82 0.52 13.88 4.83
C GLU A 82 -0.51 12.81 4.44
N LEU A 83 -0.38 11.57 4.94
CA LEU A 83 -1.32 10.51 4.58
C LEU A 83 -2.68 10.71 5.25
N LEU A 84 -2.73 11.04 6.54
CA LEU A 84 -4.00 11.24 7.25
C LEU A 84 -4.80 12.37 6.62
N ARG A 85 -4.16 13.43 6.11
CA ARG A 85 -4.81 14.54 5.38
C ARG A 85 -5.44 14.13 4.04
N THR A 86 -5.08 12.98 3.48
CA THR A 86 -5.75 12.46 2.27
C THR A 86 -7.12 11.86 2.56
N SER A 87 -7.43 11.63 3.84
CA SER A 87 -8.72 11.12 4.31
C SER A 87 -9.50 12.20 5.03
N SER A 88 -10.82 12.22 4.87
CA SER A 88 -11.71 13.10 5.63
C SER A 88 -12.00 12.59 7.05
N ARG A 89 -11.44 11.44 7.44
CA ARG A 89 -11.73 10.79 8.73
C ARG A 89 -11.34 11.65 9.94
N PHE A 90 -10.22 12.37 9.87
CA PHE A 90 -9.69 13.15 10.98
C PHE A 90 -9.22 14.55 10.53
N GLN A 91 -9.48 15.55 11.36
CA GLN A 91 -8.77 16.84 11.29
C GLN A 91 -7.45 16.72 12.06
N ILE A 92 -6.32 16.98 11.39
CA ILE A 92 -4.99 16.80 11.98
C ILE A 92 -4.38 18.14 12.36
N MET A 93 -4.00 18.28 13.63
CA MET A 93 -3.26 19.41 14.17
C MET A 93 -1.86 18.95 14.60
N ARG A 94 -0.82 19.45 13.95
CA ARG A 94 0.56 19.09 14.32
C ARG A 94 1.01 19.95 15.49
N CYS A 95 1.58 19.34 16.53
CA CYS A 95 2.15 20.08 17.64
C CYS A 95 3.44 20.81 17.21
N ASP A 96 3.57 22.09 17.57
CA ASP A 96 4.72 22.93 17.19
C ASP A 96 6.02 22.49 17.88
N SER A 97 5.89 21.99 19.10
CA SER A 97 7.00 21.51 19.92
C SER A 97 6.90 20.00 20.16
N SER A 98 8.03 19.31 20.03
CA SER A 98 8.19 17.96 20.55
C SER A 98 8.16 17.97 22.07
N MET A 99 7.50 16.98 22.68
CA MET A 99 7.67 16.70 24.10
C MET A 99 8.82 15.71 24.28
N LEU A 100 9.61 15.87 25.34
CA LEU A 100 10.71 14.93 25.59
C LEU A 100 10.13 13.60 26.06
N ALA A 101 10.68 12.52 25.51
CA ALA A 101 10.35 11.17 25.92
C ALA A 101 10.55 11.00 27.43
N SER A 102 9.69 10.20 28.05
CA SER A 102 9.82 9.85 29.47
C SER A 102 11.04 8.96 29.75
N LYS A 103 11.60 8.33 28.72
CA LYS A 103 12.83 7.53 28.77
C LYS A 103 14.02 8.28 28.19
N ALA A 104 15.19 7.88 28.70
CA ALA A 104 16.50 8.25 28.21
C ALA A 104 16.85 7.57 26.86
N THR A 105 16.16 6.51 26.46
CA THR A 105 16.41 5.80 25.20
C THR A 105 15.23 5.92 24.25
N SER A 106 15.49 5.82 22.94
CA SER A 106 14.51 5.92 21.85
C SER A 106 14.10 4.56 21.26
N VAL A 107 14.39 3.45 21.95
CA VAL A 107 14.22 2.08 21.43
C VAL A 107 12.94 1.37 21.90
N ASP A 108 12.26 1.88 22.92
CA ASP A 108 11.05 1.27 23.48
C ASP A 108 10.16 2.28 24.21
N PHE A 109 8.91 1.90 24.49
CA PHE A 109 7.93 2.68 25.22
C PHE A 109 8.44 3.09 26.60
N GLY A 110 8.25 4.37 26.92
CA GLY A 110 8.37 4.90 28.26
C GLY A 110 7.05 4.88 29.02
N SER A 111 7.03 5.52 30.19
CA SER A 111 5.78 5.73 30.93
C SER A 111 4.80 6.54 30.07
N PRO A 112 3.50 6.18 30.06
CA PRO A 112 2.49 6.97 29.37
C PRO A 112 2.45 8.41 29.88
N MET A 113 1.98 9.32 29.02
CA MET A 113 1.63 10.68 29.46
C MET A 113 0.56 10.62 30.56
N THR A 114 0.60 11.56 31.50
CA THR A 114 -0.51 11.71 32.44
C THR A 114 -1.74 12.25 31.70
N TRP A 115 -2.93 12.03 32.26
CA TRP A 115 -4.17 12.52 31.66
C TRP A 115 -4.21 14.04 31.60
N GLU A 116 -3.59 14.72 32.57
CA GLU A 116 -3.46 16.19 32.58
C GLU A 116 -2.60 16.68 31.41
N GLN A 117 -1.51 15.97 31.07
CA GLN A 117 -0.68 16.31 29.92
C GLN A 117 -1.44 16.13 28.60
N ALA A 118 -2.09 14.97 28.43
CA ALA A 118 -2.85 14.69 27.21
C ALA A 118 -4.05 15.65 27.04
N ASP A 119 -4.78 15.94 28.13
CA ASP A 119 -5.87 16.91 28.16
C ASP A 119 -5.39 18.34 27.84
N SER A 120 -4.24 18.75 28.39
CA SER A 120 -3.65 20.06 28.09
C SER A 120 -3.30 20.21 26.60
N ILE A 121 -2.78 19.16 25.96
CA ILE A 121 -2.47 19.17 24.53
C ILE A 121 -3.76 19.27 23.72
N CYS A 122 -4.76 18.44 24.02
CA CYS A 122 -6.06 18.49 23.36
C CYS A 122 -6.71 19.88 23.45
N LYS A 123 -6.67 20.52 24.63
CA LYS A 123 -7.18 21.88 24.82
C LYS A 123 -6.38 22.93 24.03
N GLN A 124 -5.06 22.82 24.00
CA GLN A 124 -4.20 23.76 23.28
C GLN A 124 -4.44 23.74 21.77
N TYR A 125 -4.60 22.55 21.19
CA TYR A 125 -4.75 22.38 19.74
C TYR A 125 -6.21 22.23 19.28
N GLY A 126 -7.17 22.21 20.22
CA GLY A 126 -8.59 22.07 19.92
C GLY A 126 -8.93 20.70 19.32
N THR A 127 -8.35 19.62 19.86
CA THR A 127 -8.50 18.27 19.33
C THR A 127 -9.09 17.28 20.32
N ASP A 128 -9.69 16.20 19.84
CA ASP A 128 -10.35 15.18 20.67
C ASP A 128 -9.36 14.21 21.32
N ALA A 129 -8.30 13.86 20.60
CA ALA A 129 -7.31 12.87 21.03
C ALA A 129 -5.88 13.27 20.64
N VAL A 130 -4.90 12.65 21.30
CA VAL A 130 -3.47 12.84 21.01
C VAL A 130 -2.89 11.57 20.41
N LEU A 131 -2.42 11.67 19.17
CA LEU A 131 -1.62 10.65 18.52
C LEU A 131 -0.13 10.96 18.75
N SER A 132 0.54 10.10 19.50
CA SER A 132 1.91 10.30 19.99
C SER A 132 2.86 9.28 19.37
N LEU A 133 3.97 9.75 18.81
CA LEU A 133 5.14 8.93 18.50
C LEU A 133 6.01 8.86 19.76
N GLU A 134 6.05 7.72 20.43
CA GLU A 134 6.61 7.54 21.78
C GLU A 134 8.09 7.15 21.79
N PHE A 135 8.55 6.49 20.73
CA PHE A 135 9.96 6.16 20.51
C PHE A 135 10.22 5.99 19.02
N PHE A 136 11.46 6.22 18.59
CA PHE A 136 11.83 6.13 17.18
C PHE A 136 13.33 5.80 17.05
N ASP A 137 13.62 4.68 16.40
CA ASP A 137 14.96 4.13 16.22
C ASP A 137 15.16 3.75 14.75
N THR A 138 16.35 4.04 14.20
CA THR A 138 16.67 3.69 12.81
C THR A 138 18.02 3.02 12.69
N ASP A 139 18.14 2.14 11.69
CA ASP A 139 19.39 1.47 11.38
C ASP A 139 19.58 1.36 9.87
N PHE A 140 20.82 1.44 9.41
CA PHE A 140 21.19 1.21 8.02
C PHE A 140 22.39 0.30 7.92
N SER A 141 22.23 -0.81 7.19
CA SER A 141 23.29 -1.77 6.92
C SER A 141 23.49 -1.97 5.42
N VAL A 142 24.73 -2.25 5.04
CA VAL A 142 25.09 -2.67 3.67
C VAL A 142 25.47 -4.15 3.72
N ILE A 143 24.66 -4.97 3.08
CA ILE A 143 24.87 -6.41 2.92
C ILE A 143 25.78 -6.62 1.71
N ASN A 144 26.72 -7.57 1.81
CA ASN A 144 27.75 -7.88 0.79
C ASN A 144 28.81 -6.77 0.59
N SER A 145 29.19 -6.06 1.66
CA SER A 145 30.10 -4.91 1.62
C SER A 145 31.61 -5.24 1.58
N ALA A 146 32.05 -6.44 2.01
CA ALA A 146 33.48 -6.76 2.14
C ALA A 146 33.92 -8.14 1.61
N ALA A 147 33.19 -9.23 1.90
CA ALA A 147 33.57 -10.59 1.47
C ALA A 147 33.50 -10.82 -0.06
N THR A 148 32.67 -10.04 -0.74
CA THR A 148 32.47 -10.06 -2.19
C THR A 148 33.55 -9.30 -2.95
N ALA A 149 34.20 -8.28 -2.37
CA ALA A 149 35.27 -7.56 -3.07
C ALA A 149 36.48 -8.48 -3.37
N ALA A 150 36.90 -9.28 -2.40
CA ALA A 150 37.98 -10.27 -2.59
C ALA A 150 37.58 -11.40 -3.57
N THR A 151 36.36 -11.91 -3.45
CA THR A 151 35.85 -13.03 -4.27
C THR A 151 35.61 -12.61 -5.73
N THR A 152 35.16 -11.37 -5.96
CA THR A 152 34.94 -10.82 -7.31
C THR A 152 36.25 -10.49 -8.00
N VAL A 153 37.26 -9.97 -7.30
CA VAL A 153 38.61 -9.81 -7.87
C VAL A 153 39.11 -11.17 -8.38
N GLN A 154 38.95 -12.23 -7.60
CA GLN A 154 39.34 -13.59 -8.02
C GLN A 154 38.54 -14.09 -9.23
N ASN A 155 37.22 -13.86 -9.28
CA ASN A 155 36.35 -14.32 -10.37
C ASN A 155 36.56 -13.56 -11.69
N VAL A 156 36.84 -12.26 -11.62
CA VAL A 156 37.20 -11.43 -12.78
C VAL A 156 38.57 -11.83 -13.33
N LEU A 157 39.55 -12.11 -12.46
CA LEU A 157 40.85 -12.68 -12.87
C LEU A 157 40.71 -14.05 -13.55
N ASN A 158 39.67 -14.81 -13.18
CA ASN A 158 39.34 -16.11 -13.79
C ASN A 158 38.47 -16.00 -15.06
N GLY A 159 38.21 -14.80 -15.58
CA GLY A 159 37.45 -14.59 -16.82
C GLY A 159 35.93 -14.77 -16.70
N ASN A 160 35.40 -14.93 -15.48
CA ASN A 160 33.97 -14.99 -15.24
C ASN A 160 33.46 -13.56 -15.01
N GLY A 161 32.66 -13.03 -15.94
CA GLY A 161 31.97 -11.74 -15.81
C GLY A 161 30.87 -11.77 -14.73
N ALA A 162 31.23 -12.06 -13.48
CA ALA A 162 30.30 -12.15 -12.37
C ALA A 162 29.92 -10.74 -11.90
N GLU A 163 28.67 -10.34 -12.14
CA GLU A 163 28.10 -9.16 -11.49
C GLU A 163 28.03 -9.36 -9.97
N VAL A 164 28.34 -8.31 -9.22
CA VAL A 164 28.18 -8.24 -7.77
C VAL A 164 26.91 -7.52 -7.44
N GLU A 165 26.11 -8.13 -6.56
CA GLU A 165 24.92 -7.52 -5.99
C GLU A 165 25.21 -6.99 -4.58
N ILE A 166 25.02 -5.68 -4.41
CA ILE A 166 25.09 -5.01 -3.11
C ILE A 166 23.68 -4.58 -2.72
N THR A 167 23.29 -4.87 -1.47
CA THR A 167 22.00 -4.50 -0.93
C THR A 167 22.17 -3.56 0.26
N GLY A 168 21.66 -2.35 0.14
CA GLY A 168 21.45 -1.44 1.27
C GLY A 168 20.12 -1.75 1.93
N LYS A 169 20.09 -1.87 3.25
CA LYS A 169 18.88 -2.10 4.04
C LYS A 169 18.76 -1.03 5.12
N ALA A 170 17.70 -0.23 5.05
CA ALA A 170 17.29 0.66 6.13
C ALA A 170 16.14 0.03 6.91
N THR A 171 16.16 0.17 8.23
CA THR A 171 15.12 -0.29 9.15
C THR A 171 14.71 0.88 10.04
N ALA A 172 13.41 1.07 10.26
CA ALA A 172 12.90 1.98 11.27
C ALA A 172 11.97 1.24 12.23
N ARG A 173 12.06 1.58 13.51
CA ARG A 173 11.23 1.08 14.60
C ARG A 173 10.56 2.26 15.27
N ALA A 174 9.25 2.17 15.46
CA ALA A 174 8.45 3.24 16.04
C ALA A 174 7.46 2.67 17.07
N GLY A 175 7.15 3.45 18.11
CA GLY A 175 6.04 3.15 19.01
C GLY A 175 4.98 4.23 18.92
N PHE A 176 3.72 3.86 18.77
CA PHE A 176 2.62 4.80 18.72
C PHE A 176 1.66 4.59 19.87
N ARG A 177 1.18 5.69 20.45
CA ARG A 177 0.05 5.71 21.39
C ARG A 177 -1.02 6.67 20.92
N LEU A 178 -2.29 6.28 21.08
CA LEU A 178 -3.44 7.15 20.88
C LEU A 178 -4.16 7.37 22.22
N TYR A 179 -4.04 8.58 22.76
CA TYR A 179 -4.66 8.95 24.03
C TYR A 179 -5.99 9.64 23.79
N TYR A 180 -7.02 9.23 24.52
CA TYR A 180 -8.32 9.89 24.53
C TYR A 180 -8.63 10.42 25.93
N PRO A 181 -8.36 11.71 26.21
CA PRO A 181 -8.45 12.27 27.56
C PRO A 181 -9.86 12.28 28.14
N ALA A 182 -10.90 12.41 27.30
CA ALA A 182 -12.29 12.46 27.75
C ALA A 182 -12.69 11.20 28.53
N ASP A 183 -12.28 10.03 28.04
CA ASP A 183 -12.54 8.74 28.70
C ASP A 183 -11.35 8.26 29.55
N LYS A 184 -10.23 8.99 29.53
CA LYS A 184 -8.96 8.60 30.16
C LYS A 184 -8.52 7.20 29.76
N THR A 185 -8.54 6.94 28.45
CA THR A 185 -8.14 5.66 27.86
C THR A 185 -7.05 5.81 26.82
N ILE A 186 -6.14 4.84 26.77
CA ILE A 186 -5.22 4.65 25.64
C ILE A 186 -5.94 3.73 24.65
N LEU A 187 -6.37 4.28 23.52
CA LEU A 187 -7.13 3.56 22.50
C LEU A 187 -6.25 2.66 21.63
N TYR A 188 -4.96 2.98 21.58
CA TYR A 188 -3.97 2.25 20.80
C TYR A 188 -2.60 2.35 21.47
N GLU A 189 -1.89 1.23 21.56
CA GLU A 189 -0.48 1.15 21.92
C GLU A 189 0.14 -0.05 21.17
N ASP A 190 1.03 0.20 20.21
CA ASP A 190 1.79 -0.87 19.57
C ASP A 190 3.07 -0.37 18.89
N ARG A 191 3.94 -1.32 18.56
CA ARG A 191 5.22 -1.11 17.88
C ARG A 191 5.09 -1.39 16.38
N TYR A 192 5.73 -0.55 15.59
CA TYR A 192 5.92 -0.73 14.15
C TYR A 192 7.39 -0.98 13.84
N LYS A 193 7.62 -1.83 12.84
CA LYS A 193 8.92 -2.01 12.22
C LYS A 193 8.74 -2.04 10.71
N GLN A 194 9.48 -1.18 10.01
CA GLN A 194 9.49 -1.16 8.55
C GLN A 194 10.92 -1.25 8.03
N ASP A 195 11.07 -2.02 6.95
CA ASP A 195 12.34 -2.22 6.27
C ASP A 195 12.23 -1.69 4.83
N ARG A 196 13.30 -1.09 4.31
CA ARG A 196 13.44 -0.71 2.90
C ARG A 196 14.76 -1.21 2.37
N THR A 197 14.74 -1.76 1.17
CA THR A 197 15.93 -2.33 0.53
C THR A 197 16.18 -1.68 -0.82
N TRP A 198 17.46 -1.45 -1.11
CA TRP A 198 17.94 -0.94 -2.38
C TRP A 198 19.03 -1.87 -2.88
N ILE A 199 18.87 -2.33 -4.12
CA ILE A 199 19.76 -3.32 -4.72
C ILE A 199 20.48 -2.67 -5.88
N GLN A 200 21.81 -2.81 -5.92
CA GLN A 200 22.64 -2.40 -7.04
C GLN A 200 23.48 -3.56 -7.54
N ARG A 201 23.65 -3.61 -8.86
CA ARG A 201 24.47 -4.62 -9.54
C ARG A 201 25.54 -3.94 -10.39
N SER A 202 26.79 -4.40 -10.27
CA SER A 202 27.89 -4.02 -11.18
C SER A 202 28.96 -5.12 -11.19
N SER A 203 29.71 -5.22 -12.28
CA SER A 203 30.97 -6.00 -12.33
C SER A 203 32.05 -5.43 -11.40
N ASN A 204 31.92 -4.16 -10.96
CA ASN A 204 32.80 -3.52 -10.00
C ASN A 204 32.07 -3.24 -8.65
N PRO A 205 32.46 -3.88 -7.54
CA PRO A 205 31.87 -3.66 -6.22
C PRO A 205 31.90 -2.20 -5.75
N VAL A 206 32.98 -1.46 -6.05
CA VAL A 206 33.13 -0.06 -5.64
C VAL A 206 32.12 0.82 -6.36
N GLU A 207 31.88 0.53 -7.64
CA GLU A 207 30.88 1.24 -8.45
C GLU A 207 29.45 0.90 -7.99
N ALA A 208 29.16 -0.37 -7.72
CA ALA A 208 27.86 -0.78 -7.16
C ALA A 208 27.58 -0.08 -5.83
N LEU A 209 28.59 0.03 -4.95
CA LEU A 209 28.48 0.73 -3.67
C LEU A 209 28.31 2.24 -3.86
N ALA A 210 29.04 2.85 -4.78
CA ALA A 210 28.92 4.29 -5.08
C ALA A 210 27.56 4.66 -5.68
N ARG A 211 26.90 3.73 -6.39
CA ARG A 211 25.54 3.87 -6.93
C ARG A 211 24.45 3.54 -5.91
N LEU A 212 24.79 2.89 -4.80
CA LEU A 212 23.83 2.57 -3.75
C LEU A 212 23.31 3.85 -3.13
N ILE A 213 22.05 3.82 -2.69
CA ILE A 213 21.47 4.94 -1.94
C ILE A 213 22.37 5.30 -0.75
N LYS A 214 22.51 6.60 -0.48
CA LYS A 214 23.26 7.08 0.68
C LYS A 214 22.50 6.76 1.95
N ARG A 215 23.24 6.50 3.03
CA ARG A 215 22.68 6.20 4.37
C ARG A 215 21.58 7.19 4.77
N ASN A 216 21.84 8.49 4.73
CA ASN A 216 20.87 9.49 5.19
C ASN A 216 19.58 9.50 4.35
N ASP A 217 19.69 9.39 3.02
CA ASP A 217 18.52 9.35 2.13
C ASP A 217 17.68 8.08 2.39
N ALA A 218 18.36 6.95 2.64
CA ALA A 218 17.71 5.69 2.99
C ALA A 218 16.97 5.77 4.34
N LEU A 219 17.60 6.38 5.35
CA LEU A 219 17.02 6.60 6.68
C LEU A 219 15.81 7.54 6.62
N VAL A 220 15.91 8.66 5.90
CA VAL A 220 14.77 9.57 5.67
C VAL A 220 13.62 8.83 4.96
N ASN A 221 13.93 8.04 3.93
CA ASN A 221 12.93 7.29 3.18
C ASN A 221 12.17 6.27 4.05
N VAL A 222 12.89 5.45 4.82
CA VAL A 222 12.25 4.46 5.70
C VAL A 222 11.49 5.13 6.85
N SER A 223 11.96 6.29 7.33
CA SER A 223 11.29 7.02 8.40
C SER A 223 9.94 7.57 7.95
N TYR A 224 9.92 8.28 6.82
CA TYR A 224 8.68 8.75 6.19
C TYR A 224 7.72 7.60 5.88
N PHE A 225 8.24 6.51 5.30
CA PHE A 225 7.44 5.34 4.97
C PHE A 225 6.82 4.67 6.21
N THR A 226 7.54 4.62 7.33
CA THR A 226 7.02 4.07 8.60
C THR A 226 5.79 4.86 9.08
N GLY A 227 5.86 6.18 9.00
CA GLY A 227 4.73 7.04 9.31
C GLY A 227 3.52 6.80 8.41
N GLN A 228 3.75 6.70 7.10
CA GLN A 228 2.70 6.36 6.14
C GLN A 228 2.09 4.98 6.40
N SER A 229 2.92 3.97 6.67
CA SER A 229 2.43 2.61 6.96
C SER A 229 1.51 2.59 8.18
N PHE A 230 1.87 3.29 9.25
CA PHE A 230 1.00 3.40 10.42
C PHE A 230 -0.28 4.20 10.13
N ALA A 231 -0.18 5.35 9.46
CA ALA A 231 -1.36 6.15 9.13
C ALA A 231 -2.35 5.41 8.22
N HIS A 232 -1.86 4.53 7.34
CA HIS A 232 -2.68 3.69 6.48
C HIS A 232 -3.59 2.76 7.29
N ASP A 233 -3.14 2.33 8.47
CA ASP A 233 -3.92 1.48 9.36
C ASP A 233 -5.00 2.26 10.13
N LEU A 234 -4.89 3.58 10.23
CA LEU A 234 -5.82 4.44 10.98
C LEU A 234 -7.01 4.98 10.17
N VAL A 235 -6.89 5.08 8.84
CA VAL A 235 -7.91 5.72 8.01
C VAL A 235 -8.37 4.86 6.83
N PRO A 236 -9.66 4.93 6.46
CA PRO A 236 -10.11 4.38 5.20
C PRO A 236 -9.45 5.05 4.00
N LEU A 237 -8.96 4.25 3.05
CA LEU A 237 -8.26 4.73 1.85
C LEU A 237 -8.75 4.02 0.59
N TYR A 238 -8.57 4.67 -0.57
CA TYR A 238 -8.86 4.10 -1.88
C TYR A 238 -7.63 3.42 -2.48
N PHE A 239 -7.84 2.22 -3.01
CA PHE A 239 -6.81 1.41 -3.66
C PHE A 239 -7.20 1.08 -5.09
N TRP A 240 -6.23 1.16 -5.97
CA TRP A 240 -6.38 0.67 -7.34
C TRP A 240 -6.28 -0.85 -7.38
N GLU A 241 -7.41 -1.49 -7.63
CA GLU A 241 -7.51 -2.94 -7.72
C GLU A 241 -7.65 -3.39 -9.17
N GLN A 242 -7.01 -4.51 -9.49
CA GLN A 242 -7.15 -5.14 -10.78
C GLN A 242 -8.40 -6.02 -10.81
N ARG A 243 -9.18 -5.89 -11.88
CA ARG A 243 -10.31 -6.75 -12.21
C ARG A 243 -10.16 -7.27 -13.62
N MET A 244 -10.69 -8.45 -13.87
CA MET A 244 -10.85 -8.92 -15.23
C MET A 244 -12.10 -8.30 -15.85
N MET A 245 -12.10 -8.13 -17.16
CA MET A 245 -13.29 -7.84 -17.95
C MET A 245 -13.25 -8.71 -19.20
N TYR A 246 -14.34 -9.38 -19.56
CA TYR A 246 -14.43 -10.07 -20.85
C TYR A 246 -14.61 -9.08 -21.99
N VAL A 247 -13.94 -9.31 -23.11
CA VAL A 247 -14.05 -8.48 -24.31
C VAL A 247 -14.52 -9.33 -25.48
N GLY A 248 -15.54 -8.82 -26.19
CA GLY A 248 -16.04 -9.43 -27.42
C GLY A 248 -15.30 -8.95 -28.67
N LYS A 249 -15.24 -9.80 -29.71
CA LYS A 249 -14.69 -9.39 -31.01
C LYS A 249 -15.58 -8.38 -31.77
N LYS A 250 -16.89 -8.48 -31.56
CA LYS A 250 -17.96 -7.71 -32.20
C LYS A 250 -19.20 -7.66 -31.31
N GLY A 251 -20.21 -6.89 -31.71
CA GLY A 251 -21.51 -6.81 -31.02
C GLY A 251 -21.43 -6.12 -29.67
N ARG A 252 -22.46 -6.31 -28.85
CA ARG A 252 -22.65 -5.60 -27.57
C ARG A 252 -21.50 -5.84 -26.58
N MET A 253 -20.93 -7.05 -26.54
CA MET A 253 -19.75 -7.32 -25.70
C MET A 253 -18.56 -6.39 -26.00
N LYS A 254 -18.36 -5.99 -27.26
CA LYS A 254 -17.31 -5.03 -27.63
C LYS A 254 -17.71 -3.59 -27.32
N ILE A 255 -18.97 -3.25 -27.54
CA ILE A 255 -19.51 -1.91 -27.30
C ILE A 255 -19.49 -1.61 -25.79
N GLY A 256 -20.03 -2.49 -24.96
CA GLY A 256 -20.00 -2.34 -23.50
C GLY A 256 -18.58 -2.26 -22.93
N ALA A 257 -17.62 -3.02 -23.48
CA ALA A 257 -16.22 -2.88 -23.09
C ALA A 257 -15.64 -1.50 -23.43
N ARG A 258 -16.02 -0.90 -24.58
CA ARG A 258 -15.61 0.46 -24.93
C ARG A 258 -16.25 1.51 -24.03
N GLN A 259 -17.53 1.35 -23.71
CA GLN A 259 -18.24 2.23 -22.77
C GLN A 259 -17.57 2.22 -21.38
N ALA A 260 -17.27 1.04 -20.86
CA ALA A 260 -16.53 0.89 -19.60
C ALA A 260 -15.15 1.57 -19.66
N LEU A 261 -14.42 1.43 -20.77
CA LEU A 261 -13.13 2.10 -20.97
C LEU A 261 -13.23 3.62 -21.04
N THR A 262 -14.35 4.16 -21.50
CA THR A 262 -14.66 5.60 -21.51
C THR A 262 -15.40 6.06 -20.25
N ARG A 263 -15.44 5.22 -19.19
CA ARG A 263 -16.10 5.48 -17.89
C ARG A 263 -17.63 5.59 -17.94
N ASP A 264 -18.26 5.19 -19.04
CA ASP A 264 -19.71 5.04 -19.16
C ASP A 264 -20.14 3.66 -18.62
N TRP A 265 -20.09 3.50 -17.30
CA TRP A 265 -20.39 2.22 -16.64
C TRP A 265 -21.87 1.87 -16.65
N GLU A 266 -22.75 2.87 -16.60
CA GLU A 266 -24.20 2.67 -16.72
C GLU A 266 -24.60 2.24 -18.14
N GLY A 267 -24.04 2.88 -19.18
CA GLY A 267 -24.25 2.46 -20.56
C GLY A 267 -23.65 1.08 -20.83
N ALA A 268 -22.48 0.76 -20.27
CA ALA A 268 -21.89 -0.57 -20.36
C ALA A 268 -22.78 -1.63 -19.68
N LEU A 269 -23.31 -1.32 -18.49
CA LEU A 269 -24.23 -2.17 -17.74
C LEU A 269 -25.47 -2.52 -18.58
N ASN A 270 -26.12 -1.51 -19.16
CA ASN A 270 -27.31 -1.70 -19.99
C ASN A 270 -27.00 -2.55 -21.24
N THR A 271 -25.90 -2.23 -21.93
CA THR A 271 -25.46 -2.97 -23.12
C THR A 271 -25.16 -4.44 -22.82
N TRP A 272 -24.53 -4.75 -21.69
CA TRP A 272 -24.26 -6.13 -21.29
C TRP A 272 -25.51 -6.86 -20.80
N LYS A 273 -26.47 -6.19 -20.15
CA LYS A 273 -27.79 -6.78 -19.81
C LYS A 273 -28.53 -7.21 -21.07
N GLU A 274 -28.61 -6.34 -22.08
CA GLU A 274 -29.21 -6.70 -23.37
C GLU A 274 -28.52 -7.91 -24.02
N GLU A 275 -27.20 -8.01 -23.94
CA GLU A 275 -26.45 -9.17 -24.46
C GLU A 275 -26.75 -10.44 -23.67
N TYR A 276 -26.89 -10.34 -22.35
CA TYR A 276 -27.26 -11.46 -21.50
C TYR A 276 -28.66 -11.98 -21.83
N ASP A 277 -29.63 -11.07 -22.02
CA ASP A 277 -31.03 -11.43 -22.25
C ASP A 277 -31.30 -11.93 -23.67
N SER A 278 -30.63 -11.36 -24.68
CA SER A 278 -30.91 -11.68 -26.09
C SER A 278 -30.04 -12.80 -26.68
N ASN A 279 -28.93 -13.18 -26.04
CA ASN A 279 -28.01 -14.17 -26.60
C ASN A 279 -28.31 -15.59 -26.07
N PRO A 280 -28.57 -16.58 -26.96
CA PRO A 280 -28.90 -17.95 -26.52
C PRO A 280 -27.67 -18.75 -26.03
N LYS A 281 -26.44 -18.28 -26.30
CA LYS A 281 -25.22 -19.05 -25.99
C LYS A 281 -24.80 -18.82 -24.54
N SER A 282 -24.88 -19.84 -23.69
CA SER A 282 -24.53 -19.71 -22.26
C SER A 282 -23.12 -19.15 -22.03
N LYS A 283 -22.13 -19.52 -22.88
CA LYS A 283 -20.77 -18.94 -22.81
C LYS A 283 -20.76 -17.41 -22.96
N ILE A 284 -21.62 -16.84 -23.79
CA ILE A 284 -21.71 -15.38 -23.97
C ILE A 284 -22.50 -14.78 -22.80
N LYS A 285 -23.60 -15.40 -22.39
CA LYS A 285 -24.37 -14.99 -21.21
C LYS A 285 -23.49 -14.94 -19.96
N ALA A 286 -22.71 -15.98 -19.68
CA ALA A 286 -21.80 -16.03 -18.55
C ALA A 286 -20.81 -14.85 -18.55
N ARG A 287 -20.26 -14.51 -19.73
CA ARG A 287 -19.34 -13.37 -19.88
C ARG A 287 -20.02 -12.02 -19.70
N ALA A 288 -21.22 -11.88 -20.24
CA ALA A 288 -22.04 -10.68 -20.04
C ALA A 288 -22.38 -10.50 -18.55
N ALA A 289 -22.84 -11.56 -17.88
CA ALA A 289 -23.12 -11.58 -16.45
C ALA A 289 -21.89 -11.21 -15.60
N TYR A 290 -20.70 -11.70 -15.96
CA TYR A 290 -19.44 -11.32 -15.30
C TYR A 290 -19.17 -9.81 -15.43
N ASN A 291 -19.31 -9.26 -16.63
CA ASN A 291 -19.08 -7.84 -16.87
C ASN A 291 -20.16 -6.96 -16.22
N ILE A 292 -21.41 -7.43 -16.15
CA ILE A 292 -22.50 -6.77 -15.41
C ILE A 292 -22.12 -6.67 -13.92
N ALA A 293 -21.58 -7.75 -13.34
CA ALA A 293 -21.10 -7.73 -11.96
C ALA A 293 -20.00 -6.68 -11.76
N LEU A 294 -19.06 -6.57 -12.70
CA LEU A 294 -18.02 -5.54 -12.68
C LEU A 294 -18.60 -4.12 -12.75
N ALA A 295 -19.59 -3.87 -13.62
CA ALA A 295 -20.22 -2.56 -13.68
C ALA A 295 -20.91 -2.20 -12.35
N TYR A 296 -21.66 -3.14 -11.76
CA TYR A 296 -22.26 -2.94 -10.45
C TYR A 296 -21.24 -2.69 -9.34
N GLU A 297 -20.10 -3.40 -9.36
CA GLU A 297 -19.01 -3.14 -8.41
C GLU A 297 -18.47 -1.71 -8.53
N VAL A 298 -18.26 -1.23 -9.76
CA VAL A 298 -17.77 0.14 -10.00
C VAL A 298 -18.80 1.20 -9.59
N LEU A 299 -20.08 0.91 -9.80
CA LEU A 299 -21.20 1.77 -9.36
C LEU A 299 -21.50 1.62 -7.85
N ASN A 300 -20.67 0.88 -7.12
CA ASN A 300 -20.75 0.63 -5.68
C ASN A 300 -22.04 -0.08 -5.20
N ASP A 301 -22.73 -0.77 -6.11
CA ASP A 301 -23.86 -1.66 -5.80
C ASP A 301 -23.34 -3.11 -5.65
N LEU A 302 -22.71 -3.35 -4.51
CA LEU A 302 -22.00 -4.61 -4.25
C LEU A 302 -22.95 -5.82 -4.15
N GLN A 303 -24.20 -5.60 -3.74
CA GLN A 303 -25.20 -6.67 -3.64
C GLN A 303 -25.58 -7.18 -5.02
N ASN A 304 -25.89 -6.29 -5.96
CA ASN A 304 -26.15 -6.71 -7.33
C ASN A 304 -24.88 -7.27 -8.00
N ALA A 305 -23.70 -6.72 -7.73
CA ALA A 305 -22.45 -7.28 -8.24
C ALA A 305 -22.30 -8.76 -7.86
N LYS A 306 -22.54 -9.11 -6.59
CA LYS A 306 -22.49 -10.49 -6.09
C LYS A 306 -23.49 -11.40 -6.81
N LEU A 307 -24.74 -10.97 -6.94
CA LEU A 307 -25.78 -11.75 -7.62
C LEU A 307 -25.40 -12.05 -9.08
N TRP A 308 -24.86 -11.07 -9.80
CA TRP A 308 -24.51 -11.23 -11.21
C TRP A 308 -23.26 -12.09 -11.44
N VAL A 309 -22.26 -12.04 -10.56
CA VAL A 309 -21.10 -12.93 -10.69
C VAL A 309 -21.47 -14.38 -10.37
N GLN A 310 -22.40 -14.61 -9.43
CA GLN A 310 -22.94 -15.94 -9.16
C GLN A 310 -23.71 -16.48 -10.37
N LYS A 311 -24.54 -15.65 -11.02
CA LYS A 311 -25.18 -16.00 -12.30
C LYS A 311 -24.14 -16.36 -13.37
N SER A 312 -23.05 -15.59 -13.46
CA SER A 312 -21.95 -15.89 -14.39
C SER A 312 -21.34 -17.28 -14.14
N TYR A 313 -21.10 -17.61 -12.88
CA TYR A 313 -20.56 -18.92 -12.49
C TYR A 313 -21.53 -20.06 -12.84
N VAL A 314 -22.82 -19.91 -12.55
CA VAL A 314 -23.84 -20.93 -12.88
C VAL A 314 -23.96 -21.14 -14.40
N GLU A 315 -23.90 -20.07 -15.19
CA GLU A 315 -24.02 -20.14 -16.67
C GLU A 315 -22.76 -20.71 -17.36
N GLY A 316 -21.57 -20.49 -16.78
CA GLY A 316 -20.30 -20.73 -17.45
C GLY A 316 -19.32 -21.69 -16.76
N GLY A 317 -19.49 -21.96 -15.46
CA GLY A 317 -18.66 -22.87 -14.66
C GLY A 317 -17.18 -22.49 -14.57
N LYS A 318 -16.87 -21.18 -14.57
CA LYS A 318 -15.49 -20.67 -14.64
C LYS A 318 -14.96 -20.25 -13.28
N ASP A 319 -13.78 -20.75 -12.91
CA ASP A 319 -13.11 -20.45 -11.64
C ASP A 319 -12.88 -18.95 -11.44
N GLU A 320 -12.67 -18.20 -12.52
CA GLU A 320 -12.51 -16.74 -12.45
C GLU A 320 -13.76 -16.03 -11.88
N ALA A 321 -14.96 -16.57 -12.14
CA ALA A 321 -16.21 -16.05 -11.58
C ALA A 321 -16.34 -16.42 -10.09
N LEU A 322 -15.95 -17.65 -9.72
CA LEU A 322 -15.95 -18.07 -8.31
C LEU A 322 -14.96 -17.24 -7.47
N TYR A 323 -13.74 -17.05 -7.98
CA TYR A 323 -12.74 -16.19 -7.35
C TYR A 323 -13.25 -14.75 -7.20
N TYR A 324 -13.89 -14.21 -8.23
CA TYR A 324 -14.42 -12.86 -8.17
C TYR A 324 -15.61 -12.74 -7.19
N SER A 325 -16.44 -13.78 -7.05
CA SER A 325 -17.46 -13.84 -5.99
C SER A 325 -16.85 -13.71 -4.60
N ASN A 326 -15.74 -14.40 -4.31
CA ASN A 326 -15.07 -14.31 -3.02
C ASN A 326 -14.51 -12.90 -2.75
N ILE A 327 -14.00 -12.22 -3.79
CA ILE A 327 -13.58 -10.81 -3.70
C ILE A 327 -14.77 -9.92 -3.32
N LEU A 328 -15.90 -10.06 -4.01
CA LEU A 328 -17.08 -9.24 -3.74
C LEU A 328 -17.66 -9.51 -2.34
N GLU A 329 -17.65 -10.75 -1.87
CA GLU A 329 -18.05 -11.08 -0.50
C GLU A 329 -17.17 -10.41 0.54
N LYS A 330 -15.85 -10.42 0.34
CA LYS A 330 -14.94 -9.66 1.21
C LYS A 330 -15.28 -8.17 1.17
N ARG A 331 -15.48 -7.61 -0.03
CA ARG A 331 -15.79 -6.19 -0.20
C ARG A 331 -17.11 -5.79 0.48
N ILE A 332 -18.14 -6.64 0.45
CA ILE A 332 -19.41 -6.42 1.16
C ILE A 332 -19.18 -6.36 2.68
N ARG A 333 -18.35 -7.25 3.24
CA ARG A 333 -18.01 -7.21 4.67
C ARG A 333 -17.22 -5.95 5.02
N ASP A 334 -16.21 -5.62 4.20
CA ASP A 334 -15.40 -4.42 4.35
C ASP A 334 -16.26 -3.15 4.29
N PHE A 335 -17.30 -3.12 3.43
CA PHE A 335 -18.23 -1.99 3.31
C PHE A 335 -19.01 -1.73 4.60
N GLY A 336 -19.47 -2.77 5.30
CA GLY A 336 -20.13 -2.60 6.60
C GLY A 336 -19.21 -1.99 7.68
N ILE A 337 -17.90 -2.27 7.61
CA ILE A 337 -16.90 -1.65 8.50
C ILE A 337 -16.70 -0.18 8.11
N LEU A 338 -16.61 0.10 6.80
CA LEU A 338 -16.47 1.46 6.28
C LEU A 338 -17.59 2.38 6.71
N GLU A 339 -18.85 1.92 6.68
CA GLU A 339 -20.00 2.71 7.15
C GLU A 339 -19.86 3.16 8.60
N ASN A 340 -19.26 2.32 9.47
CA ASN A 340 -19.00 2.70 10.86
C ASN A 340 -17.80 3.65 11.00
N GLN A 341 -16.82 3.56 10.13
CA GLN A 341 -15.60 4.37 10.18
C GLN A 341 -15.77 5.75 9.52
N THR A 342 -16.72 5.90 8.60
CA THR A 342 -16.91 7.13 7.80
C THR A 342 -18.05 8.01 8.28
N ARG A 343 -18.91 7.50 9.17
CA ARG A 343 -19.87 8.30 9.95
C ARG A 343 -19.15 9.05 11.07
#